data_AF-A0A381ICK2-F1
#
_entry.id   AF-A0A381ICK2-F1
#
_cell.length_a   1.000
_cell.length_b   1.000
_cell.length_c   1.000
_cell.angle_alpha   90.00
_cell.angle_beta   90.00
_cell.angle_gamma   90.00
#
_symmetry.space_group_name_H-M   'P 1'
#
loop_
_entity.id
_entity.type
_entity.pdbx_description
1 polymer ?
#
loop_
_entity_poly.entity_id
_entity_poly.type
_entity_poly.pdbx_seq_one_letter_code
_entity_poly.pdbx_strand_id
1 'polypeptide(L)'
;MTREEICNEYEKETGNVIIEEFMGRNPIHCPGIIVNDHGPFTWGKDANEAVHNAVVLEEVAKMAYYTELMSPDNIMDKVLMNKHFSRKHGKNAYYGQK
;
A
#
# COMPACT_ATOMS: atom_id res chain seq x y z
N MET A 1 -6.27 11.95 -11.10
CA MET A 1 -5.48 12.89 -11.92
C MET A 1 -6.39 13.91 -12.56
N THR A 2 -5.97 15.17 -12.65
CA THR A 2 -6.68 16.21 -13.40
C THR A 2 -6.49 16.04 -14.91
N ARG A 3 -7.33 16.69 -15.74
CA ARG A 3 -7.18 16.64 -17.20
C ARG A 3 -5.81 17.17 -17.64
N GLU A 4 -5.31 18.21 -16.97
CA GLU A 4 -4.01 18.81 -17.27
C GLU A 4 -2.87 17.82 -17.01
N GLU A 5 -2.90 17.13 -15.87
CA GLU A 5 -1.92 16.07 -15.54
C GLU A 5 -1.90 14.95 -16.58
N ILE A 6 -3.06 14.57 -17.11
CA ILE A 6 -3.18 13.50 -18.11
C ILE A 6 -2.64 13.93 -19.48
N CYS A 7 -2.87 15.19 -19.88
CA CYS A 7 -2.47 15.68 -21.20
C CYS A 7 -1.00 16.15 -21.28
N ASN A 8 -0.30 16.26 -20.14
CA ASN A 8 1.10 16.69 -20.05
C ASN A 8 2.04 15.50 -19.78
N GLU A 9 2.94 15.60 -18.80
CA GLU A 9 3.92 14.56 -18.44
C GLU A 9 3.27 13.44 -17.60
N TYR A 10 2.35 12.67 -18.20
CA TYR A 10 1.49 11.67 -17.53
C TYR A 10 2.22 10.77 -16.52
N GLU A 11 3.37 10.20 -16.87
CA GLU A 11 4.13 9.32 -15.98
C GLU A 11 4.72 10.07 -14.78
N LYS A 12 5.17 11.31 -14.99
CA LYS A 12 5.68 12.18 -13.93
C LYS A 12 4.56 12.62 -13.00
N GLU A 13 3.42 12.99 -13.57
CA GLU A 13 2.25 13.39 -12.80
C GLU A 13 1.63 12.22 -12.02
N THR A 14 1.71 11.00 -12.56
CA THR A 14 1.41 9.78 -11.79
C THR A 14 2.29 9.70 -10.53
N GLY A 15 3.59 9.99 -10.67
CA GLY A 15 4.52 10.07 -9.54
C GLY A 15 4.15 11.18 -8.55
N ASN A 16 3.79 12.38 -9.03
CA ASN A 16 3.39 13.51 -8.19
C ASN A 16 2.16 13.18 -7.34
N VAL A 17 1.11 12.60 -7.93
CA VAL A 17 -0.12 12.22 -7.19
C VAL A 17 0.18 11.15 -6.13
N ILE A 18 1.10 10.21 -6.40
CA ILE A 18 1.55 9.25 -5.39
C ILE A 18 2.26 9.98 -4.24
N ILE A 19 3.14 10.93 -4.53
CA ILE A 19 3.84 11.73 -3.51
C ILE A 19 2.84 12.53 -2.67
N GLU A 20 1.84 13.14 -3.30
CA GLU A 20 0.77 13.90 -2.65
C GLU A 20 -0.04 13.04 -1.66
N GLU A 21 -0.46 11.83 -2.05
CA GLU A 21 -1.21 10.91 -1.16
C GLU A 21 -0.40 10.52 0.09
N PHE A 22 0.93 10.47 -0.02
CA PHE A 22 1.81 10.13 1.10
C PHE A 22 2.27 11.34 1.92
N MET A 23 1.84 12.56 1.62
CA MET A 23 2.17 13.72 2.45
C MET A 23 1.64 13.52 3.88
N GLY A 24 2.55 13.56 4.87
CA GLY A 24 2.23 13.30 6.27
C GLY A 24 2.13 11.82 6.65
N ARG A 25 2.44 10.89 5.74
CA ARG A 25 2.50 9.44 5.98
C ARG A 25 3.91 8.93 5.70
N ASN A 26 4.32 7.86 6.39
CA ASN A 26 5.60 7.22 6.10
C ASN A 26 5.40 6.16 5.00
N PRO A 27 5.93 6.34 3.77
CA PRO A 27 5.77 5.39 2.68
C PRO A 27 6.42 4.03 2.97
N ILE A 28 7.37 3.96 3.91
CA ILE A 28 7.98 2.69 4.32
C ILE A 28 7.02 1.83 5.17
N HIS A 29 6.04 2.45 5.83
CA HIS A 29 5.04 1.73 6.63
C HIS A 29 3.91 1.13 5.78
N CYS A 30 3.70 1.63 4.56
CA CYS A 30 2.70 1.14 3.62
C CYS A 30 3.33 1.06 2.24
N PRO A 31 4.04 -0.04 1.90
CA PRO A 31 4.91 -0.11 0.74
C PRO A 31 4.17 -0.44 -0.58
N GLY A 32 3.03 0.22 -0.79
CA GLY A 32 2.25 0.11 -2.01
C GLY A 32 1.07 1.07 -2.04
N ILE A 33 0.59 1.36 -3.25
CA ILE A 33 -0.55 2.23 -3.53
C ILE A 33 -1.28 1.73 -4.78
N ILE A 34 -2.58 2.01 -4.87
CA ILE A 34 -3.37 1.79 -6.07
C ILE A 34 -3.67 3.16 -6.67
N VAL A 35 -3.21 3.40 -7.89
CA VAL A 35 -3.55 4.61 -8.63
C VAL A 35 -4.90 4.40 -9.30
N ASN A 36 -5.84 5.30 -9.02
CA ASN A 36 -7.21 5.24 -9.54
C ASN A 36 -7.21 5.16 -11.07
N ASP A 37 -8.06 4.26 -11.61
CA ASP A 37 -8.17 3.94 -13.04
C ASP A 37 -6.86 3.55 -13.74
N HIS A 38 -5.87 3.07 -12.97
CA HIS A 38 -4.58 2.66 -13.49
C HIS A 38 -4.17 1.28 -12.93
N GLY A 39 -3.53 1.23 -11.77
CA GLY A 39 -3.04 -0.04 -11.23
C GLY A 39 -2.19 0.11 -9.96
N PRO A 40 -1.69 -1.01 -9.42
CA PRO A 40 -0.86 -1.03 -8.23
C PRO A 40 0.58 -0.59 -8.52
N PHE A 41 1.16 0.16 -7.57
CA PHE A 41 2.59 0.46 -7.50
C PHE A 41 3.10 0.00 -6.14
N THR A 42 4.23 -0.71 -6.09
CA THR A 42 4.87 -1.16 -4.85
C THR A 42 6.35 -0.82 -4.82
N TRP A 43 6.91 -0.77 -3.62
CA TRP A 43 8.33 -0.50 -3.40
C TRP A 43 8.88 -1.34 -2.24
N GLY A 44 10.19 -1.36 -2.09
CA GLY A 44 10.91 -2.09 -1.06
C GLY A 44 12.36 -1.61 -0.98
N LYS A 45 13.13 -2.11 -0.02
CA LYS A 45 14.56 -1.80 0.15
C LYS A 45 15.41 -2.25 -1.05
N ASP A 46 14.92 -3.23 -1.79
CA ASP A 46 15.53 -3.79 -2.99
C ASP A 46 14.43 -4.32 -3.93
N ALA A 47 14.83 -4.72 -5.13
CA ALA A 47 13.89 -5.21 -6.15
C ALA A 47 13.12 -6.47 -5.71
N ASN A 48 13.76 -7.38 -4.95
CA ASN A 48 13.09 -8.60 -4.47
C ASN A 48 12.01 -8.27 -3.44
N GLU A 49 12.29 -7.33 -2.53
CA GLU A 49 11.31 -6.88 -1.54
C GLU A 49 10.14 -6.11 -2.21
N ALA A 50 10.42 -5.31 -3.25
CA ALA A 50 9.37 -4.64 -4.03
C ALA A 50 8.41 -5.64 -4.70
N VAL A 51 8.96 -6.72 -5.28
CA VAL A 51 8.17 -7.82 -5.87
C VAL A 51 7.41 -8.59 -4.79
N HIS A 52 8.03 -8.85 -3.63
CA HIS A 52 7.35 -9.47 -2.50
C HIS A 52 6.12 -8.66 -2.07
N ASN A 53 6.28 -7.34 -1.93
CA ASN A 53 5.18 -6.43 -1.58
C ASN A 53 4.09 -6.40 -2.66
N ALA A 54 4.45 -6.51 -3.95
CA ALA A 54 3.47 -6.62 -5.05
C ALA A 54 2.59 -7.88 -4.93
N VAL A 55 3.21 -9.03 -4.65
CA VAL A 55 2.48 -10.29 -4.44
C VAL A 55 1.56 -10.19 -3.23
N VAL A 56 2.06 -9.63 -2.12
CA VAL A 56 1.24 -9.43 -0.93
C VAL A 56 0.05 -8.51 -1.23
N LEU A 57 0.26 -7.40 -1.95
CA LEU A 57 -0.80 -6.46 -2.33
C LEU A 57 -1.89 -7.13 -3.15
N GLU A 58 -1.53 -7.95 -4.14
CA GLU A 58 -2.49 -8.70 -4.96
C GLU A 58 -3.33 -9.68 -4.11
N GLU A 59 -2.67 -10.46 -3.25
CA GLU A 59 -3.37 -11.45 -2.41
C GLU A 59 -4.34 -10.78 -1.43
N VAL A 60 -3.94 -9.66 -0.80
CA VAL A 60 -4.85 -8.93 0.11
C VAL A 60 -5.96 -8.22 -0.65
N ALA A 61 -5.71 -7.70 -1.86
CA ALA A 61 -6.74 -7.10 -2.71
C ALA A 61 -7.81 -8.13 -3.11
N LYS A 62 -7.39 -9.33 -3.50
CA LYS A 62 -8.30 -10.44 -3.81
C LYS A 62 -9.14 -10.86 -2.60
N MET A 63 -8.52 -11.00 -1.42
CA MET A 63 -9.25 -11.32 -0.19
C MET A 63 -10.22 -10.19 0.21
N ALA A 64 -9.82 -8.93 0.06
CA ALA A 64 -10.66 -7.78 0.32
C ALA A 64 -11.88 -7.77 -0.61
N TYR A 65 -11.69 -8.01 -1.91
CA TYR A 65 -12.79 -8.08 -2.88
C TYR A 65 -13.86 -9.11 -2.47
N TYR A 66 -13.46 -10.33 -2.11
CA TYR A 66 -14.40 -11.34 -1.63
C TYR A 66 -15.05 -10.96 -0.30
N THR A 67 -14.29 -10.33 0.61
CA THR A 67 -14.82 -9.87 1.90
C THR A 67 -15.90 -8.82 1.73
N GLU A 68 -15.67 -7.82 0.89
CA GLU A 68 -16.65 -6.76 0.59
C GLU A 68 -17.91 -7.30 -0.07
N LEU A 69 -17.78 -8.31 -0.94
CA LEU A 69 -18.94 -8.97 -1.55
C LEU A 69 -19.80 -9.74 -0.53
N MET A 70 -19.18 -10.31 0.51
CA MET A 70 -19.87 -11.18 1.48
C MET A 70 -20.35 -10.41 2.72
N SER A 71 -19.57 -9.45 3.18
CA SER A 71 -19.79 -8.68 4.40
C SER A 71 -19.24 -7.28 4.20
N PRO A 72 -19.97 -6.42 3.46
CA PRO A 72 -19.63 -5.00 3.39
C PRO A 72 -19.59 -4.46 4.83
N ASP A 73 -18.60 -3.62 5.13
CA ASP A 73 -18.30 -3.08 6.47
C ASP A 73 -17.53 -4.00 7.45
N ASN A 74 -17.01 -5.15 7.00
CA ASN A 74 -16.14 -5.97 7.85
C ASN A 74 -14.75 -5.33 8.03
N ILE A 75 -14.55 -4.67 9.17
CA ILE A 75 -13.29 -3.98 9.50
C ILE A 75 -12.57 -4.75 10.61
N MET A 76 -11.27 -4.99 10.43
CA MET A 76 -10.42 -5.56 11.48
C MET A 76 -10.35 -4.63 12.70
N ASP A 77 -10.39 -5.22 13.90
CA ASP A 77 -10.14 -4.49 15.14
C ASP A 77 -8.82 -3.70 15.09
N LYS A 78 -8.89 -2.41 15.43
CA LYS A 78 -7.74 -1.49 15.32
C LYS A 78 -6.60 -1.86 16.26
N VAL A 79 -6.88 -2.41 17.44
CA VAL A 79 -5.85 -2.83 18.39
C VAL A 79 -5.08 -4.02 17.82
N LEU A 80 -5.79 -4.99 17.24
CA LEU A 80 -5.20 -6.13 16.58
C LEU A 80 -4.37 -5.71 15.35
N MET A 81 -4.90 -4.84 14.50
CA MET A 81 -4.19 -4.30 13.34
C MET A 81 -2.87 -3.63 13.74
N ASN A 82 -2.91 -2.75 14.76
CA ASN A 82 -1.71 -2.08 15.27
C ASN A 82 -0.69 -3.08 15.83
N LYS A 83 -1.15 -4.12 16.54
CA LYS A 83 -0.28 -5.18 17.06
C LYS A 83 0.41 -5.95 15.93
N HIS A 84 -0.30 -6.26 14.84
CA HIS A 84 0.23 -6.94 13.67
C HIS A 84 1.32 -6.11 12.96
N PHE A 85 1.15 -4.80 12.91
CA PHE A 85 2.15 -3.89 12.36
C PHE A 85 3.37 -3.77 13.29
N SER A 86 3.18 -3.36 14.54
CA SER A 86 4.28 -3.05 15.47
C SER A 86 5.12 -4.25 15.89
N ARG A 87 4.64 -5.50 15.74
CA ARG A 87 5.46 -6.68 16.00
C ARG A 87 6.60 -6.86 14.98
N LYS A 88 6.44 -6.32 13.76
CA LYS A 88 7.42 -6.39 12.66
C LYS A 88 8.19 -5.08 12.47
N HIS A 89 7.58 -3.94 12.78
CA HIS A 89 8.13 -2.61 12.48
C HIS A 89 8.35 -1.77 13.74
N GLY A 90 9.39 -0.93 13.73
CA GLY A 90 9.74 0.00 14.81
C GLY A 90 10.76 -0.56 15.81
N LYS A 91 11.17 0.28 16.76
CA LYS A 91 12.27 0.01 17.71
C LYS A 91 12.05 -1.25 18.58
N ASN A 92 10.79 -1.62 18.82
CA ASN A 92 10.40 -2.76 19.65
C ASN A 92 9.90 -3.96 18.82
N ALA A 93 10.23 -4.01 17.52
CA ALA A 93 9.90 -5.15 16.68
C ALA A 93 10.59 -6.42 17.20
N TYR A 94 9.87 -7.54 17.19
CA TYR A 94 10.34 -8.81 17.75
C TYR A 94 10.08 -10.01 16.85
N TYR A 95 9.40 -9.80 15.72
CA TYR A 95 9.00 -10.85 14.79
C TYR A 95 9.55 -10.57 13.39
N GLY A 96 10.13 -11.59 12.75
CA GLY A 96 10.69 -11.46 11.39
C GLY A 96 12.12 -10.87 11.33
N GLN A 97 12.81 -10.77 12.47
CA GLN A 97 14.22 -10.38 12.52
C GLN A 97 15.09 -11.63 12.31
N LYS A 98 15.50 -11.86 11.07
CA LYS A 98 16.63 -12.74 10.74
C LYS A 98 17.68 -11.90 10.05
#